data_AF-A0A842WU13-F1
#
_entry.id   AF-A0A842WU13-F1
#
_cell.length_a   1.000
_cell.length_b   1.000
_cell.length_c   1.000
_cell.angle_alpha   90.00
_cell.angle_beta   90.00
_cell.angle_gamma   90.00
#
_symmetry.space_group_name_H-M   'P 1'
#
loop_
_entity.id
_entity.type
_entity.pdbx_description
1 polymer ?
#
loop_
_entity_poly.entity_id
_entity_poly.type
_entity_poly.pdbx_seq_one_letter_code
_entity_poly.pdbx_strand_id
1 'polypeptide(L)'
;MQDILIEFHPPDDILSITKAFLDLGAVIAFVVVLLVILQARRRYPMIDRNITFLPLIGFSIFGIVSTSMDAFDEWFWFTPKAFYDFIWKPTRLSLLLIGIFMLIFAFRQFYAFSKRLMGTEQETAEET
;
A
#
# COMPACT_ATOMS: atom_id res chain seq x y z
N MET A 1 -32.66 1.38 7.62
CA MET A 1 -31.20 1.41 7.78
C MET A 1 -30.95 1.38 9.28
N GLN A 2 -30.22 0.38 9.79
CA GLN A 2 -29.77 0.43 11.18
C GLN A 2 -28.65 1.46 11.25
N ASP A 3 -28.68 2.34 12.25
CA ASP A 3 -27.63 3.33 12.45
C ASP A 3 -26.33 2.61 12.83
N ILE A 4 -25.28 2.83 12.03
CA ILE A 4 -23.95 2.31 12.32
C ILE A 4 -23.31 3.27 13.32
N LEU A 5 -23.11 2.79 14.55
CA LEU A 5 -22.40 3.50 15.59
C LEU A 5 -20.93 3.08 15.56
N ILE A 6 -20.05 4.08 15.68
CA ILE A 6 -18.61 3.89 15.79
C ILE A 6 -18.23 4.29 17.21
N GLU A 7 -17.76 3.32 17.98
CA GLU A 7 -17.35 3.50 19.37
C GLU A 7 -15.83 3.56 19.45
N PHE A 8 -15.31 4.58 20.14
CA PHE A 8 -13.88 4.72 20.37
C PHE A 8 -13.44 3.78 21.49
N HIS A 9 -12.55 2.86 21.19
CA HIS A 9 -11.99 1.89 22.12
C HIS A 9 -10.47 1.90 21.99
N PRO A 10 -9.75 2.73 22.77
CA PRO A 10 -8.30 2.81 22.66
C PRO A 10 -7.67 1.50 23.13
N PRO A 11 -6.52 1.12 22.56
CA PRO A 11 -5.79 -0.06 23.02
C PRO A 11 -5.31 0.11 24.45
N ASP A 12 -5.59 -0.88 25.29
CA ASP A 12 -5.33 -0.93 26.72
C ASP A 12 -4.08 -1.75 27.08
N ASP A 13 -3.65 -2.64 26.18
CA ASP A 13 -2.43 -3.45 26.33
C ASP A 13 -1.21 -2.87 25.59
N ILE A 14 -0.02 -3.04 26.19
CA ILE A 14 1.27 -2.59 25.63
C ILE A 14 1.51 -3.13 24.22
N LEU A 15 1.10 -4.37 23.96
CA LEU A 15 1.22 -5.00 22.64
C LEU A 15 0.35 -4.28 21.60
N SER A 16 -0.90 -3.98 21.93
CA SER A 16 -1.82 -3.27 21.03
C SER A 16 -1.38 -1.82 20.79
N ILE A 17 -0.84 -1.15 21.81
CA ILE A 17 -0.25 0.18 21.66
C ILE A 17 0.95 0.14 20.70
N THR A 18 1.85 -0.84 20.89
CA THR A 18 3.02 -1.01 20.02
C THR A 18 2.61 -1.30 18.58
N LYS A 19 1.62 -2.18 18.39
CA LYS A 19 1.03 -2.46 17.07
C LYS A 19 0.45 -1.21 16.43
N ALA A 20 -0.32 -0.40 17.17
CA ALA A 20 -0.87 0.85 16.67
C ALA A 20 0.22 1.83 16.18
N PHE A 21 1.35 1.92 16.90
CA PHE A 21 2.50 2.72 16.45
C PHE A 21 3.15 2.16 15.19
N LEU A 22 3.27 0.83 15.07
CA LEU A 22 3.79 0.18 13.87
C LEU A 22 2.86 0.41 12.66
N ASP A 23 1.55 0.27 12.86
CA ASP A 23 0.54 0.50 11.82
C ASP A 23 0.57 1.96 11.35
N LEU A 24 0.67 2.92 12.27
CA LEU A 24 0.86 4.34 11.95
C LEU A 24 2.18 4.60 11.21
N GLY A 25 3.27 3.97 11.65
CA GLY A 25 4.57 4.03 10.99
C GLY A 25 4.52 3.49 9.56
N ALA A 26 3.76 2.42 9.32
CA ALA A 26 3.55 1.86 7.99
C ALA A 26 2.76 2.82 7.08
N VAL A 27 1.71 3.48 7.59
CA VAL A 27 1.00 4.52 6.85
C VAL A 27 1.95 5.65 6.43
N ILE A 28 2.77 6.14 7.36
CA ILE A 28 3.78 7.17 7.08
C ILE A 28 4.77 6.69 6.02
N ALA A 29 5.25 5.45 6.11
CA ALA A 29 6.16 4.87 5.12
C ALA A 29 5.54 4.85 3.72
N PHE A 30 4.27 4.44 3.58
CA PHE A 30 3.59 4.49 2.28
C PHE A 30 3.39 5.91 1.75
N VAL A 31 3.13 6.89 2.62
CA VAL A 31 3.06 8.31 2.22
C VAL A 31 4.42 8.78 1.70
N VAL A 32 5.52 8.45 2.39
CA VAL A 32 6.87 8.78 1.94
C VAL A 32 7.18 8.13 0.59
N VAL A 33 6.86 6.84 0.42
CA VAL A 33 7.02 6.12 -0.85
C VAL A 33 6.24 6.81 -1.98
N LEU A 34 4.99 7.20 -1.73
CA LEU A 34 4.17 7.94 -2.70
C LEU A 34 4.86 9.26 -3.11
N LEU A 35 5.36 10.03 -2.15
CA LEU A 35 6.06 11.29 -2.43
C LEU A 35 7.32 11.06 -3.26
N VAL A 36 8.12 10.03 -2.93
CA VAL A 36 9.30 9.65 -3.69
C VAL A 36 8.94 9.27 -5.13
N ILE A 37 7.88 8.48 -5.32
CA ILE A 37 7.38 8.09 -6.64
C ILE A 37 6.94 9.32 -7.45
N LEU A 38 6.22 10.26 -6.82
CA LEU A 38 5.80 11.50 -7.47
C LEU A 38 6.98 12.40 -7.85
N GLN A 39 8.01 12.47 -6.99
CA GLN A 39 9.23 13.20 -7.28
C GLN A 39 10.03 12.53 -8.40
N ALA A 40 10.15 11.20 -8.40
CA ALA A 40 10.81 10.42 -9.44
C ALA A 40 10.10 10.59 -10.79
N ARG A 41 8.76 10.58 -10.80
CA ARG A 41 7.94 10.86 -12.00
C ARG A 41 8.23 12.23 -12.62
N ARG A 42 8.49 13.24 -11.79
CA ARG A 42 8.87 14.59 -12.26
C ARG A 42 10.30 14.62 -12.79
N ARG A 43 11.23 13.93 -12.14
CA ARG A 43 12.66 13.95 -12.48
C ARG A 43 13.01 13.11 -13.71
N TYR A 44 12.30 12.01 -13.96
CA TYR A 44 12.60 11.06 -15.04
C TYR A 44 11.43 10.94 -16.03
N PRO A 45 11.15 11.97 -16.85
CA PRO A 45 10.05 11.95 -17.81
C PRO A 45 10.24 10.95 -18.96
N MET A 46 11.47 10.44 -19.17
CA MET A 46 11.78 9.44 -20.21
C MET A 46 11.29 8.02 -19.86
N ILE A 47 10.96 7.76 -18.59
CA ILE A 47 10.35 6.49 -18.18
C ILE A 47 8.85 6.56 -18.49
N ASP A 48 8.31 5.51 -19.12
CA ASP A 48 6.91 5.44 -19.49
C ASP A 48 6.00 5.61 -18.26
N ARG A 49 5.33 6.77 -18.22
CA ARG A 49 4.57 7.24 -17.05
C ARG A 49 3.42 6.32 -16.70
N ASN A 50 2.78 5.73 -17.71
CA ASN A 50 1.58 4.95 -17.51
C ASN A 50 1.91 3.51 -17.12
N ILE A 51 3.04 2.98 -17.61
CA ILE A 51 3.43 1.59 -17.36
C ILE A 51 4.14 1.43 -16.03
N THR A 52 5.01 2.37 -15.65
CA THR A 52 5.84 2.23 -14.43
C THR A 52 5.32 3.03 -13.25
N PHE A 53 4.97 4.31 -13.43
CA PHE A 53 4.61 5.14 -12.28
C PHE A 53 3.15 4.97 -11.84
N LEU A 54 2.21 4.76 -12.77
CA LEU A 54 0.78 4.61 -12.42
C LEU A 54 0.53 3.41 -11.49
N PRO A 55 1.09 2.20 -11.73
CA PRO A 55 0.91 1.07 -10.82
C PRO A 55 1.56 1.29 -9.45
N LEU A 56 2.72 1.95 -9.39
CA LEU A 56 3.41 2.27 -8.14
C LEU A 56 2.64 3.31 -7.31
N ILE A 57 2.06 4.32 -7.96
CA ILE A 57 1.16 5.29 -7.31
C ILE A 57 -0.07 4.56 -6.77
N GLY A 58 -0.70 3.72 -7.59
CA GLY A 58 -1.84 2.91 -7.18
C GLY A 58 -1.50 2.05 -5.96
N PHE A 59 -0.37 1.33 -6.01
CA PHE A 59 0.10 0.50 -4.91
C PHE A 59 0.27 1.31 -3.62
N SER A 60 0.87 2.50 -3.71
CA SER A 60 1.08 3.35 -2.54
C SER A 60 -0.25 3.85 -1.95
N ILE A 61 -1.21 4.25 -2.79
CA ILE A 61 -2.53 4.69 -2.34
C ILE A 61 -3.29 3.53 -1.69
N PHE A 62 -3.33 2.36 -2.32
CA PHE A 62 -3.97 1.17 -1.74
C PHE A 62 -3.29 0.74 -0.44
N GLY A 63 -1.96 0.83 -0.37
CA GLY A 63 -1.19 0.60 0.84
C GLY A 63 -1.62 1.52 1.97
N ILE A 64 -1.69 2.83 1.74
CA ILE A 64 -2.16 3.84 2.70
C ILE A 64 -3.57 3.50 3.19
N VAL A 65 -4.50 3.24 2.28
CA VAL A 65 -5.90 2.94 2.65
C VAL A 65 -5.98 1.67 3.48
N SER A 66 -5.30 0.59 3.07
CA SER A 66 -5.32 -0.68 3.79
C SER A 66 -4.72 -0.55 5.18
N THR A 67 -3.52 0.02 5.32
CA THR A 67 -2.88 0.19 6.65
C THR A 67 -3.63 1.19 7.53
N SER A 68 -4.28 2.20 6.95
CA SER A 68 -5.14 3.11 7.73
C SER A 68 -6.38 2.38 8.26
N MET A 69 -6.96 1.45 7.50
CA MET A 69 -8.06 0.61 7.98
C MET A 69 -7.61 -0.33 9.10
N ASP A 70 -6.42 -0.92 9.01
CA ASP A 70 -5.86 -1.76 10.07
C ASP A 70 -5.60 -0.94 11.36
N ALA A 71 -5.04 0.25 11.21
CA ALA A 71 -4.87 1.19 12.33
C ALA A 71 -6.22 1.61 12.91
N PHE A 72 -7.23 1.88 12.09
CA PHE A 72 -8.56 2.25 12.55
C PHE A 72 -9.24 1.12 13.33
N ASP A 73 -9.05 -0.13 12.90
CA ASP A 73 -9.64 -1.32 13.54
C ASP A 73 -9.23 -1.49 15.01
N GLU A 74 -8.01 -1.06 15.35
CA GLU A 74 -7.48 -1.19 16.71
C GLU A 74 -8.08 -0.15 17.67
N TRP A 75 -8.61 0.97 17.15
CA TRP A 75 -9.09 2.11 17.95
C TRP A 75 -10.60 2.27 17.93
N PHE A 76 -11.30 1.64 16.97
CA PHE A 76 -12.71 1.86 16.74
C PHE A 76 -13.45 0.54 16.54
N TRP A 77 -14.55 0.38 17.27
CA TRP A 77 -15.45 -0.75 17.13
C TRP A 77 -16.75 -0.31 16.47
N PHE A 78 -17.32 -1.20 15.66
CA PHE A 78 -18.56 -0.93 14.93
C PHE A 78 -19.74 -1.67 15.56
N THR A 79 -20.82 -0.94 15.81
CA THR A 79 -22.10 -1.46 16.29
C THR A 79 -23.19 -1.13 15.25
N PRO A 80 -24.00 -2.09 14.77
CA PRO A 80 -24.00 -3.50 15.11
C PRO A 80 -22.81 -4.25 14.51
N LYS A 81 -22.30 -5.25 15.25
CA LYS A 81 -21.17 -6.11 14.84
C LYS A 81 -21.38 -6.78 13.48
N ALA A 82 -22.62 -6.97 13.04
CA ALA A 82 -22.92 -7.47 11.70
C ALA A 82 -22.29 -6.62 10.58
N PHE A 83 -22.26 -5.28 10.72
CA PHE A 83 -21.58 -4.42 9.75
C PHE A 83 -20.08 -4.73 9.69
N TYR A 84 -19.45 -4.90 10.85
CA TYR A 84 -18.05 -5.28 10.95
C TYR A 84 -17.76 -6.60 10.23
N ASP A 85 -18.52 -7.64 10.56
CA ASP A 85 -18.26 -9.00 10.09
C ASP A 85 -18.58 -9.18 8.60
N PHE A 86 -19.63 -8.54 8.07
CA PHE A 86 -20.09 -8.74 6.69
C PHE A 86 -19.56 -7.71 5.68
N ILE A 87 -19.17 -6.52 6.11
CA ILE A 87 -18.74 -5.44 5.21
C ILE A 87 -17.29 -5.07 5.50
N TRP A 88 -17.01 -4.60 6.71
CA TRP A 88 -15.70 -4.03 7.04
C TRP A 88 -14.56 -5.04 6.93
N LYS A 89 -14.67 -6.18 7.62
CA LYS A 89 -13.65 -7.22 7.67
C LYS A 89 -13.38 -7.85 6.28
N PRO A 90 -14.40 -8.21 5.47
CA PRO A 90 -14.18 -8.67 4.09
C PRO A 90 -13.52 -7.62 3.18
N THR A 91 -13.92 -6.34 3.29
CA THR A 91 -13.29 -5.25 2.52
C THR A 91 -11.82 -5.11 2.87
N ARG A 92 -11.49 -5.09 4.17
CA ARG A 92 -10.10 -5.02 4.65
C ARG A 92 -9.26 -6.20 4.14
N LEU A 93 -9.76 -7.43 4.26
CA LEU A 93 -9.06 -8.62 3.78
C LEU A 93 -8.87 -8.61 2.25
N SER A 94 -9.85 -8.09 1.52
CA SER A 94 -9.77 -7.97 0.06
C SER A 94 -8.74 -6.91 -0.35
N LEU A 95 -8.68 -5.78 0.36
CA LEU A 95 -7.63 -4.76 0.16
C LEU A 95 -6.24 -5.30 0.47
N LEU A 96 -6.09 -6.08 1.54
CA LEU A 96 -4.84 -6.77 1.86
C LEU A 96 -4.43 -7.71 0.72
N LEU A 97 -5.36 -8.53 0.21
CA LEU A 97 -5.10 -9.46 -0.88
C LEU A 97 -4.71 -8.73 -2.17
N ILE A 98 -5.43 -7.67 -2.54
CA ILE A 98 -5.07 -6.78 -3.66
C ILE A 98 -3.68 -6.20 -3.44
N GLY A 99 -3.39 -5.73 -2.23
CA GLY A 99 -2.08 -5.22 -1.83
C GLY A 99 -0.95 -6.22 -2.05
N ILE A 100 -1.17 -7.50 -1.71
CA ILE A 100 -0.19 -8.59 -1.95
C ILE A 100 0.06 -8.76 -3.45
N PHE A 101 -0.99 -8.82 -4.28
CA PHE A 101 -0.83 -8.93 -5.74
C PHE A 101 -0.10 -7.72 -6.34
N MET A 102 -0.43 -6.53 -5.88
CA MET A 102 0.23 -5.30 -6.31
C MET A 102 1.69 -5.25 -5.86
N LEU A 103 2.02 -5.73 -4.66
CA LEU A 103 3.39 -5.82 -4.17
C LEU A 103 4.23 -6.73 -5.05
N ILE A 104 3.70 -7.91 -5.42
CA ILE A 104 4.37 -8.84 -6.34
C ILE A 104 4.64 -8.16 -7.69
N PHE A 105 3.65 -7.44 -8.23
CA PHE A 105 3.80 -6.74 -9.50
C PHE A 105 4.81 -5.57 -9.41
N ALA A 106 4.75 -4.79 -8.33
CA ALA A 106 5.69 -3.70 -8.06
C ALA A 106 7.13 -4.20 -7.94
N PHE A 107 7.36 -5.34 -7.26
CA PHE A 107 8.69 -5.96 -7.19
C PHE A 107 9.20 -6.39 -8.58
N ARG A 108 8.34 -6.96 -9.43
CA ARG A 108 8.72 -7.30 -10.81
C ARG A 108 9.10 -6.06 -11.63
N GLN A 109 8.33 -4.97 -11.48
CA GLN A 109 8.64 -3.71 -12.16
C GLN A 109 9.92 -3.07 -11.63
N PHE A 110 10.11 -3.06 -10.31
CA PHE A 110 11.33 -2.55 -9.68
C PHE A 110 12.55 -3.35 -10.14
N TYR A 111 12.46 -4.68 -10.20
CA TYR A 111 13.53 -5.53 -10.73
C TYR A 111 13.85 -5.21 -12.20
N ALA A 112 12.82 -5.05 -13.05
CA ALA A 112 13.02 -4.67 -14.45
C ALA A 112 13.68 -3.29 -14.60
N PHE A 113 13.28 -2.32 -13.77
CA PHE A 113 13.87 -0.99 -13.75
C PHE A 113 15.33 -1.02 -13.26
N SER A 114 15.60 -1.75 -12.18
CA SER A 114 16.94 -1.95 -11.64
C SER A 114 17.86 -2.64 -12.65
N LYS A 115 17.38 -3.68 -13.35
CA LYS A 115 18.11 -4.36 -14.43
C LYS A 115 18.48 -3.39 -15.57
N ARG A 116 17.56 -2.53 -15.99
CA ARG A 116 17.82 -1.50 -17.02
C ARG A 116 18.87 -0.48 -16.59
N LEU A 117 18.83 -0.05 -15.33
CA LEU A 117 19.83 0.88 -14.77
C LEU A 117 21.21 0.23 -14.61
N MET A 118 21.28 -1.08 -14.35
CA MET A 118 22.52 -1.84 -14.21
C MET A 118 23.12 -2.32 -15.55
N GLY A 119 22.55 -1.93 -16.70
CA GLY A 119 23.23 -2.00 -18.00
C GLY A 119 23.37 -3.38 -18.65
N THR A 120 22.54 -4.38 -18.30
CA THR A 120 22.59 -5.72 -18.95
C THR A 120 21.85 -5.81 -20.29
N GLU A 121 21.82 -4.72 -21.07
CA GLU A 121 21.32 -4.68 -22.45
C GLU A 121 22.29 -3.90 -23.37
N GLN A 122 23.58 -4.25 -23.34
CA GLN A 122 24.55 -3.76 -24.34
C GLN A 122 25.41 -4.83 -25.03
N GLU A 123 25.12 -6.12 -24.88
CA GLU A 123 25.76 -7.18 -25.69
C GLU A 123 24.69 -8.05 -26.37
N THR A 124 24.07 -7.53 -27.43
CA THR A 124 23.43 -8.33 -28.51
C THR A 124 22.99 -7.46 -29.68
N ALA A 125 23.74 -6.38 -29.98
CA ALA A 125 23.53 -5.58 -31.19
C ALA A 125 24.80 -5.47 -32.07
N GLU A 126 25.90 -6.10 -31.66
CA GLU A 126 27.12 -6.24 -32.46
C GLU A 126 27.59 -7.69 -32.37
N GLU A 127 26.94 -8.60 -33.09
CA GLU A 127 27.62 -9.71 -33.76
C GLU A 127 26.61 -10.45 -34.65
N THR A 128 26.92 -10.42 -35.95
CA THR A 128 26.32 -11.11 -37.12
C THR A 128 25.06 -10.55 -37.76
#